data_AF-A0AA39PXB1-F1
#
_entry.id   AF-A0AA39PXB1-F1
#
_cell.length_a   1.000
_cell.length_b   1.000
_cell.length_c   1.000
_cell.angle_alpha   90.00
_cell.angle_beta   90.00
_cell.angle_gamma   90.00
#
_symmetry.space_group_name_H-M   'P 1'
#
loop_
_entity.id
_entity.type
_entity.pdbx_description
1 polymer ?
#
loop_
_entity_poly.entity_id
_entity_poly.type
_entity_poly.pdbx_seq_one_letter_code
_entity_poly.pdbx_strand_id
1 'polypeptide(L)'
;MPNVFLGPATQVACYSRLDHSFVKYDNTLLRRFRWPAPGKDLAVGLKLYAAQDPYRLHEAVRVDHMLEACLQHGNRHSWLRSDVIATSEALSKLVRGAGEFNASYISGKLYLEAHAWKRKRATTESYVGGYGFRRVATQLYDPSMLEGCSTPKDPVGVNDFNTVITRTLGGLQLLTSGEIHCVQDGRNGQPKHYVELRCKKDGREPQKVAEDLKKWRVRCHLLGIPVIFLGYRKQEILSKSQFLGPDQVNELIGGWATEAQRPWAIEDLFDRGFRILCKLREYCQAAGDWRVAINDSKIDRIWRVHMCGSKMGFYIRELTGEEKAMLRGDKPRIGIVPQRLYDTLRARSAIY
;
A
#
# COMPACT_ATOMS: atom_id res chain seq x y z
N MET A 1 -3.14 -18.63 -22.07
CA MET A 1 -1.83 -18.22 -21.52
C MET A 1 -1.77 -18.72 -20.09
N PRO A 2 -0.63 -19.23 -19.60
CA PRO A 2 -0.54 -19.69 -18.22
C PRO A 2 -0.77 -18.52 -17.27
N ASN A 3 -1.47 -18.78 -16.16
CA ASN A 3 -1.69 -17.82 -15.08
C ASN A 3 -0.33 -17.29 -14.58
N VAL A 4 -0.19 -15.98 -14.52
CA VAL A 4 1.01 -15.31 -14.02
C VAL A 4 1.16 -15.62 -12.54
N PHE A 5 2.24 -16.34 -12.21
CA PHE A 5 2.54 -16.71 -10.84
C PHE A 5 2.92 -15.48 -10.01
N LEU A 6 2.24 -15.29 -8.88
CA LEU A 6 2.64 -14.33 -7.85
C LEU A 6 3.40 -15.08 -6.74
N GLY A 7 4.72 -14.97 -6.73
CA GLY A 7 5.58 -15.68 -5.79
C GLY A 7 5.39 -15.29 -4.33
N PRO A 8 5.95 -16.04 -3.37
CA PRO A 8 5.75 -15.79 -1.95
C PRO A 8 6.27 -14.41 -1.54
N ALA A 9 5.57 -13.78 -0.59
CA ALA A 9 5.99 -12.52 0.01
C ALA A 9 6.94 -12.76 1.18
N THR A 10 8.09 -12.08 1.17
CA THR A 10 9.07 -12.11 2.26
C THR A 10 9.33 -10.69 2.75
N GLN A 11 9.21 -10.43 4.05
CA GLN A 11 9.57 -9.12 4.60
C GLN A 11 11.09 -8.97 4.60
N VAL A 12 11.57 -7.86 4.02
CA VAL A 12 12.99 -7.48 3.98
C VAL A 12 13.30 -6.23 4.80
N ALA A 13 12.33 -5.38 5.08
CA ALA A 13 12.50 -4.24 5.97
C ALA A 13 11.14 -3.83 6.55
N CYS A 14 11.15 -2.94 7.54
CA CYS A 14 9.92 -2.33 8.04
C CYS A 14 10.20 -0.90 8.53
N TYR A 15 9.13 -0.15 8.75
CA TYR A 15 9.21 1.16 9.37
C TYR A 15 7.89 1.53 10.04
N SER A 16 8.00 2.38 11.04
CA SER A 16 6.93 2.87 11.89
C SER A 16 6.82 4.38 11.71
N ARG A 17 5.70 4.86 11.18
CA ARG A 17 5.40 6.30 11.06
C ARG A 17 4.69 6.79 12.32
N LEU A 18 5.45 7.42 13.20
CA LEU A 18 4.95 7.98 14.47
C LEU A 18 4.22 9.31 14.26
N ASP A 19 4.68 10.08 13.28
CA ASP A 19 3.96 11.21 12.69
C ASP A 19 4.45 11.45 11.24
N HIS A 20 4.04 12.56 10.62
CA HIS A 20 4.42 12.94 9.25
C HIS A 20 5.92 13.18 9.04
N SER A 21 6.58 13.69 10.08
CA SER A 21 7.98 14.08 10.10
C SER A 21 8.88 13.03 10.71
N PHE A 22 8.34 12.12 11.51
CA PHE A 22 9.08 11.21 12.36
C PHE A 22 8.77 9.76 12.01
N VAL A 23 9.76 9.13 11.37
CA VAL A 23 9.74 7.73 10.96
C VAL A 23 10.87 7.01 11.66
N LYS A 24 10.54 5.94 12.36
CA LYS A 24 11.49 4.96 12.87
C LYS A 24 11.59 3.79 11.90
N TYR A 25 12.80 3.32 11.61
CA TYR A 25 13.04 2.19 10.72
C TYR A 25 13.08 0.88 11.52
N ASP A 26 11.96 0.61 12.20
CA ASP A 26 11.76 -0.54 13.09
C ASP A 26 10.26 -0.91 13.21
N ASN A 27 9.96 -1.82 14.14
CA ASN A 27 8.62 -2.33 14.45
C ASN A 27 7.94 -1.63 15.64
N THR A 28 8.36 -0.42 16.04
CA THR A 28 7.80 0.33 17.19
C THR A 28 6.27 0.39 17.19
N LEU A 29 5.65 0.57 16.02
CA LEU A 29 4.20 0.69 15.88
C LEU A 29 3.49 -0.61 15.50
N LEU A 30 4.20 -1.73 15.47
CA LEU A 30 3.59 -3.02 15.19
C LEU A 30 2.55 -3.32 16.26
N ARG A 31 1.36 -3.74 15.83
CA ARG A 31 0.25 -4.07 16.71
C ARG A 31 -0.03 -5.56 16.65
N ARG A 32 -0.38 -6.14 17.79
CA ARG A 32 -0.95 -7.50 17.85
C ARG A 32 -2.46 -7.42 17.80
N PHE A 33 -3.05 -8.40 17.14
CA PHE A 33 -4.48 -8.59 17.09
C PHE A 33 -5.02 -8.81 18.50
N ARG A 34 -6.18 -8.23 18.77
CA ARG A 34 -6.94 -8.46 19.99
C ARG A 34 -8.38 -8.67 19.59
N TRP A 35 -8.97 -9.78 19.98
CA TRP A 35 -10.36 -10.05 19.64
C TRP A 35 -11.28 -8.98 20.26
N PRO A 36 -12.02 -8.18 19.48
CA PRO A 36 -12.94 -7.19 20.02
C PRO A 36 -14.26 -7.86 20.44
N ALA A 37 -14.72 -7.59 21.65
CA ALA A 37 -16.04 -8.05 22.10
C ALA A 37 -17.17 -7.32 21.34
N PRO A 38 -18.29 -7.97 21.02
CA PRO A 38 -19.53 -7.30 20.63
C PRO A 38 -19.94 -6.23 21.64
N GLY A 39 -20.63 -5.18 21.20
CA GLY A 39 -21.06 -4.05 22.03
C GLY A 39 -20.01 -2.95 22.23
N LYS A 40 -18.79 -3.11 21.69
CA LYS A 40 -17.76 -2.06 21.80
C LYS A 40 -18.11 -0.82 20.97
N ASP A 41 -17.98 0.33 21.60
CA ASP A 41 -18.10 1.63 20.94
C ASP A 41 -16.84 1.97 20.13
N LEU A 42 -17.04 2.07 18.82
CA LEU A 42 -16.01 2.41 17.85
C LEU A 42 -15.77 3.93 17.78
N ALA A 43 -16.70 4.76 18.26
CA ALA A 43 -16.63 6.23 18.24
C ALA A 43 -15.65 6.82 19.25
N VAL A 44 -15.19 6.07 20.27
CA VAL A 44 -14.20 6.57 21.24
C VAL A 44 -13.01 7.16 20.48
N GLY A 45 -12.52 8.35 20.84
CA GLY A 45 -11.42 9.03 20.12
C GLY A 45 -11.81 9.76 18.82
N LEU A 46 -13.07 9.75 18.40
CA LEU A 46 -13.53 10.49 17.21
C LEU A 46 -13.25 11.98 17.31
N LYS A 47 -13.40 12.58 18.49
CA LYS A 47 -13.11 14.01 18.72
C LYS A 47 -11.63 14.34 18.46
N LEU A 48 -10.72 13.46 18.90
CA LEU A 48 -9.28 13.61 18.64
C LEU A 48 -8.99 13.47 17.14
N TYR A 49 -9.59 12.47 16.48
CA TYR A 49 -9.44 12.29 15.04
C TYR A 49 -9.98 13.48 14.23
N ALA A 50 -11.10 14.07 14.63
CA ALA A 50 -11.69 15.23 13.95
C ALA A 50 -10.85 16.51 14.12
N ALA A 51 -10.03 16.59 15.17
CA ALA A 51 -9.10 17.69 15.39
C ALA A 51 -7.81 17.56 14.57
N GLN A 52 -7.54 16.39 13.97
CA GLN A 52 -6.36 16.17 13.14
C GLN A 52 -6.52 16.76 11.74
N ASP A 53 -5.39 17.21 11.19
CA ASP A 53 -5.32 17.68 9.82
C ASP A 53 -5.64 16.51 8.85
N PRO A 54 -6.67 16.61 7.99
CA PRO A 54 -6.99 15.57 7.02
C PRO A 54 -5.85 15.26 6.03
N TYR A 55 -4.95 16.22 5.77
CA TYR A 55 -3.76 15.98 4.95
C TYR A 55 -2.80 15.03 5.63
N ARG A 56 -2.64 15.20 6.94
CA ARG A 56 -1.83 14.33 7.78
C ARG A 56 -2.40 12.92 7.75
N LEU A 57 -3.69 12.76 8.06
CA LEU A 57 -4.33 11.44 8.12
C LEU A 57 -4.30 10.62 6.82
N HIS A 58 -4.07 11.24 5.66
CA HIS A 58 -4.21 10.61 4.34
C HIS A 58 -3.04 10.88 3.40
N GLU A 59 -1.88 11.28 3.92
CA GLU A 59 -0.69 11.46 3.11
C GLU A 59 -0.30 10.14 2.44
N ALA A 60 -0.12 10.17 1.12
CA ALA A 60 0.31 9.00 0.37
C ALA A 60 1.66 8.51 0.91
N VAL A 61 1.74 7.21 1.17
CA VAL A 61 3.01 6.54 1.42
C VAL A 61 3.88 6.72 0.18
N ARG A 62 5.03 7.38 0.32
CA ARG A 62 6.02 7.54 -0.76
C ARG A 62 7.02 6.39 -0.76
N VAL A 63 7.72 6.22 -1.87
CA VAL A 63 8.82 5.23 -1.98
C VAL A 63 9.99 5.56 -1.04
N ASP A 64 10.13 6.81 -0.60
CA ASP A 64 11.22 7.29 0.26
C ASP A 64 11.48 6.37 1.47
N HIS A 65 10.45 6.12 2.27
CA HIS A 65 10.60 5.40 3.54
C HIS A 65 10.88 3.92 3.34
N MET A 66 10.36 3.29 2.28
CA MET A 66 10.67 1.88 2.01
C MET A 66 12.13 1.70 1.58
N LEU A 67 12.65 2.65 0.82
CA LEU A 67 14.03 2.64 0.35
C LEU A 67 15.00 2.91 1.51
N GLU A 68 14.69 3.90 2.34
CA GLU A 68 15.46 4.17 3.57
C GLU A 68 15.43 2.96 4.50
N ALA A 69 14.26 2.34 4.74
CA ALA A 69 14.15 1.13 5.54
C ALA A 69 15.04 0.01 5.02
N CYS A 70 15.11 -0.20 3.70
CA CYS A 70 16.02 -1.20 3.12
C CYS A 70 17.49 -0.89 3.44
N LEU A 71 17.91 0.38 3.45
CA LEU A 71 19.28 0.75 3.80
C LEU A 71 19.55 0.54 5.30
N GLN A 72 18.64 1.00 6.17
CA GLN A 72 18.80 0.92 7.63
C GLN A 72 18.82 -0.54 8.12
N HIS A 73 18.06 -1.42 7.49
CA HIS A 73 18.06 -2.85 7.79
C HIS A 73 19.18 -3.64 7.08
N GLY A 74 20.09 -2.99 6.33
CA GLY A 74 21.16 -3.68 5.59
C GLY A 74 20.69 -4.49 4.37
N ASN A 75 19.43 -4.33 3.94
CA ASN A 75 18.79 -5.05 2.84
C ASN A 75 18.81 -4.26 1.52
N ARG A 76 19.90 -3.52 1.26
CA ARG A 76 20.14 -2.82 -0.02
C ARG A 76 20.03 -3.75 -1.22
N HIS A 77 20.46 -5.01 -1.07
CA HIS A 77 20.43 -5.99 -2.15
C HIS A 77 19.01 -6.27 -2.66
N SER A 78 18.00 -6.22 -1.79
CA SER A 78 16.58 -6.38 -2.16
C SER A 78 16.13 -5.27 -3.12
N TRP A 79 16.56 -4.03 -2.86
CA TRP A 79 16.34 -2.91 -3.77
C TRP A 79 17.09 -3.09 -5.09
N LEU A 80 18.38 -3.42 -5.04
CA LEU A 80 19.20 -3.59 -6.25
C LEU A 80 18.71 -4.72 -7.18
N ARG A 81 18.13 -5.79 -6.63
CA ARG A 81 17.61 -6.93 -7.41
C ARG A 81 16.20 -6.72 -7.97
N SER A 82 15.48 -5.70 -7.52
CA SER A 82 14.09 -5.48 -7.92
C SER A 82 13.98 -4.77 -9.26
N ASP A 83 13.08 -5.24 -10.12
CA ASP A 83 12.73 -4.59 -11.39
C ASP A 83 11.71 -3.48 -11.19
N VAL A 84 10.82 -3.67 -10.21
CA VAL A 84 9.74 -2.74 -9.89
C VAL A 84 9.73 -2.44 -8.39
N ILE A 85 9.76 -1.15 -8.05
CA ILE A 85 9.68 -0.64 -6.68
C ILE A 85 8.37 0.14 -6.59
N ALA A 86 7.43 -0.33 -5.78
CA ALA A 86 6.11 0.26 -5.79
C ALA A 86 5.44 0.28 -4.42
N THR A 87 4.61 1.29 -4.17
CA THR A 87 3.71 1.24 -3.01
C THR A 87 2.59 0.24 -3.30
N SER A 88 2.13 -0.47 -2.27
CA SER A 88 1.02 -1.43 -2.39
C SER A 88 -0.25 -0.80 -2.93
N GLU A 89 -0.48 0.49 -2.66
CA GLU A 89 -1.60 1.23 -3.22
C GLU A 89 -1.45 1.45 -4.74
N ALA A 90 -0.26 1.83 -5.22
CA ALA A 90 -0.01 1.99 -6.66
C ALA A 90 -0.19 0.65 -7.40
N LEU A 91 0.37 -0.44 -6.87
CA LEU A 91 0.17 -1.78 -7.45
C LEU A 91 -1.29 -2.22 -7.40
N SER A 92 -2.01 -1.95 -6.31
CA SER A 92 -3.43 -2.27 -6.21
C SER A 92 -4.26 -1.52 -7.25
N LYS A 93 -3.98 -0.24 -7.48
CA LYS A 93 -4.63 0.57 -8.54
C LYS A 93 -4.34 0.01 -9.93
N LEU A 94 -3.09 -0.35 -10.20
CA LEU A 94 -2.65 -0.95 -11.47
C LEU A 94 -3.34 -2.29 -11.73
N VAL A 95 -3.25 -3.24 -10.79
CA VAL A 95 -3.82 -4.61 -10.92
C VAL A 95 -5.34 -4.56 -11.09
N ARG A 96 -6.01 -3.66 -10.37
CA ARG A 96 -7.46 -3.47 -10.47
C ARG A 96 -7.89 -2.69 -11.71
N GLY A 97 -6.95 -2.06 -12.42
CA GLY A 97 -7.25 -1.19 -13.55
C GLY A 97 -8.04 0.05 -13.15
N ALA A 98 -7.81 0.63 -11.96
CA ALA A 98 -8.56 1.78 -11.47
C ALA A 98 -7.71 2.78 -10.70
N GLY A 99 -7.89 4.07 -11.02
CA GLY A 99 -7.26 5.20 -10.33
C GLY A 99 -5.97 5.67 -10.98
N GLU A 100 -5.22 6.50 -10.24
CA GLU A 100 -4.01 7.17 -10.72
C GLU A 100 -2.80 6.89 -9.82
N PHE A 101 -1.64 6.82 -10.46
CA PHE A 101 -0.34 6.70 -9.82
C PHE A 101 0.75 7.38 -10.66
N ASN A 102 1.84 7.76 -10.01
CA ASN A 102 3.03 8.28 -10.67
C ASN A 102 3.99 7.13 -10.98
N ALA A 103 4.74 7.27 -12.06
CA ALA A 103 5.79 6.35 -12.48
C ALA A 103 7.09 7.12 -12.79
N SER A 104 8.24 6.53 -12.45
CA SER A 104 9.55 6.95 -12.94
C SER A 104 10.36 5.71 -13.32
N TYR A 105 11.17 5.83 -14.37
CA TYR A 105 12.05 4.75 -14.83
C TYR A 105 13.49 5.23 -14.70
N ILE A 106 14.21 4.65 -13.74
CA ILE A 106 15.52 5.14 -13.31
C ILE A 106 16.45 3.93 -13.19
N SER A 107 17.56 3.97 -13.92
CA SER A 107 18.61 2.93 -13.87
C SER A 107 18.06 1.50 -14.06
N GLY A 108 17.21 1.32 -15.08
CA GLY A 108 16.63 0.02 -15.43
C GLY A 108 15.47 -0.46 -14.57
N LYS A 109 15.01 0.37 -13.61
CA LYS A 109 13.97 0.03 -12.62
C LYS A 109 12.78 0.95 -12.73
N LEU A 110 11.58 0.38 -12.57
CA LEU A 110 10.32 1.12 -12.56
C LEU A 110 9.90 1.42 -11.12
N TYR A 111 9.75 2.70 -10.80
CA TYR A 111 9.30 3.19 -9.50
C TYR A 111 7.85 3.67 -9.61
N LEU A 112 6.97 3.20 -8.73
CA LEU A 112 5.54 3.56 -8.72
C LEU A 112 5.10 4.06 -7.34
N GLU A 113 4.38 5.18 -7.31
CA GLU A 113 3.75 5.67 -6.09
C GLU A 113 2.32 6.14 -6.35
N ALA A 114 1.45 5.97 -5.35
CA ALA A 114 0.06 6.36 -5.48
C ALA A 114 -0.06 7.88 -5.59
N HIS A 115 -0.86 8.37 -6.54
CA HIS A 115 -1.16 9.78 -6.61
C HIS A 115 -2.18 10.15 -5.52
N ALA A 116 -1.79 11.04 -4.60
CA ALA A 116 -2.66 11.63 -3.59
C ALA A 116 -3.02 13.06 -3.98
N TRP A 117 -4.21 13.26 -4.55
CA TRP A 117 -4.74 14.61 -4.80
C TRP A 117 -6.11 14.86 -4.19
N LYS A 118 -6.83 13.80 -3.79
CA LYS A 118 -8.18 13.98 -3.24
C LYS A 118 -8.11 14.12 -1.72
N ARG A 119 -8.36 15.34 -1.24
CA ARG A 119 -8.77 15.61 0.15
C ARG A 119 -9.98 14.72 0.46
N LYS A 120 -9.79 13.67 1.23
CA LYS A 120 -10.94 12.98 1.84
C LYS A 120 -11.27 13.75 3.10
N ARG A 121 -12.49 14.30 3.17
CA ARG A 121 -13.00 14.85 4.42
C ARG A 121 -13.00 13.73 5.45
N ALA A 122 -12.38 13.99 6.60
CA ALA A 122 -12.53 13.16 7.78
C ALA A 122 -14.03 13.12 8.11
N THR A 123 -14.65 11.94 8.04
CA THR A 123 -16.05 11.75 8.41
C THR A 123 -16.13 10.82 9.62
N THR A 124 -17.18 10.96 10.41
CA THR A 124 -17.51 9.98 11.47
C THR A 124 -17.53 8.57 10.90
N GLU A 125 -18.12 8.40 9.71
CA GLU A 125 -18.20 7.13 9.01
C GLU A 125 -16.81 6.53 8.71
N SER A 126 -15.87 7.35 8.22
CA SER A 126 -14.51 6.91 7.89
C SER A 126 -13.72 6.54 9.14
N TYR A 127 -13.90 7.28 10.23
CA TYR A 127 -13.27 6.97 11.50
C TYR A 127 -13.78 5.65 12.06
N VAL A 128 -15.09 5.55 12.29
CA VAL A 128 -15.74 4.41 12.94
C VAL A 128 -15.48 3.12 12.16
N GLY A 129 -15.61 3.14 10.83
CA GLY A 129 -15.39 1.97 9.97
C GLY A 129 -13.91 1.63 9.70
N GLY A 130 -12.98 2.53 10.04
CA GLY A 130 -11.54 2.36 9.83
C GLY A 130 -10.78 2.35 11.15
N TYR A 131 -10.38 3.53 11.60
CA TYR A 131 -9.54 3.74 12.78
C TYR A 131 -10.19 3.27 14.08
N GLY A 132 -11.47 3.56 14.28
CA GLY A 132 -12.22 3.12 15.47
C GLY A 132 -12.24 1.60 15.62
N PHE A 133 -12.46 0.88 14.52
CA PHE A 133 -12.39 -0.59 14.51
C PHE A 133 -10.98 -1.11 14.74
N ARG A 134 -9.97 -0.54 14.09
CA ARG A 134 -8.56 -0.89 14.33
C ARG A 134 -8.17 -0.70 15.79
N ARG A 135 -8.68 0.34 16.47
CA ARG A 135 -8.46 0.53 17.91
C ARG A 135 -8.97 -0.61 18.76
N VAL A 136 -10.22 -1.01 18.57
CA VAL A 136 -10.79 -2.04 19.44
C VAL A 136 -10.24 -3.43 19.14
N ALA A 137 -9.81 -3.67 17.89
CA ALA A 137 -9.33 -4.97 17.42
C ALA A 137 -7.80 -5.15 17.52
N THR A 138 -7.08 -4.19 18.12
CA THR A 138 -5.62 -4.25 18.25
C THR A 138 -5.13 -3.74 19.58
N GLN A 139 -3.90 -4.11 19.90
CA GLN A 139 -3.11 -3.53 20.98
C GLN A 139 -1.65 -3.42 20.51
N LEU A 140 -0.89 -2.48 21.07
CA LEU A 140 0.54 -2.39 20.74
C LEU A 140 1.24 -3.71 21.08
N TYR A 141 2.19 -4.09 20.23
CA TYR A 141 2.97 -5.29 20.44
C TYR A 141 3.87 -5.14 21.66
N ASP A 142 4.63 -4.04 21.71
CA ASP A 142 5.52 -3.69 22.81
C ASP A 142 5.32 -2.21 23.17
N PRO A 143 4.60 -1.89 24.27
CA PRO A 143 4.42 -0.52 24.71
C PRO A 143 5.73 0.18 25.14
N SER A 144 6.75 -0.57 25.57
CA SER A 144 8.02 0.01 26.04
C SER A 144 8.81 0.67 24.90
N MET A 145 8.59 0.25 23.65
CA MET A 145 9.19 0.86 22.45
C MET A 145 8.73 2.31 22.19
N LEU A 146 7.69 2.76 22.89
CA LEU A 146 7.23 4.15 22.89
C LEU A 146 7.79 4.97 24.05
N GLU A 147 8.54 4.38 24.99
CA GLU A 147 9.20 5.13 26.06
C GLU A 147 10.19 6.15 25.46
N GLY A 148 10.16 7.38 25.96
CA GLY A 148 10.97 8.49 25.44
C GLY A 148 10.51 9.06 24.09
N CYS A 149 9.52 8.44 23.43
CA CYS A 149 8.78 9.10 22.37
C CYS A 149 7.66 9.92 23.01
N SER A 150 7.40 11.14 22.51
CA SER A 150 6.10 11.76 22.77
C SER A 150 5.05 10.73 22.37
N THR A 151 4.27 10.23 23.33
CA THR A 151 3.14 9.31 23.06
C THR A 151 2.44 9.82 21.81
N PRO A 152 2.16 8.96 20.81
CA PRO A 152 1.48 9.44 19.62
C PRO A 152 0.24 10.20 20.09
N LYS A 153 0.20 11.51 19.81
CA LYS A 153 -0.96 12.35 20.17
C LYS A 153 -2.22 11.84 19.48
N ASP A 154 -2.04 10.99 18.49
CA ASP A 154 -3.08 10.42 17.68
C ASP A 154 -3.70 9.16 18.28
N PRO A 155 -5.04 9.03 18.21
CA PRO A 155 -5.72 7.82 18.61
C PRO A 155 -5.18 6.62 17.81
N VAL A 156 -5.23 5.46 18.45
CA VAL A 156 -4.97 4.18 17.80
C VAL A 156 -5.66 4.12 16.44
N GLY A 157 -4.85 3.93 15.39
CA GLY A 157 -5.31 3.82 14.01
C GLY A 157 -4.60 4.80 13.08
N VAL A 158 -4.12 5.94 13.58
CA VAL A 158 -3.45 6.98 12.76
C VAL A 158 -1.94 6.72 12.58
N ASN A 159 -1.35 5.89 13.45
CA ASN A 159 0.06 5.52 13.38
C ASN A 159 0.22 4.21 12.61
N ASP A 160 1.11 4.22 11.63
CA ASP A 160 1.19 3.17 10.63
C ASP A 160 2.52 2.42 10.69
N PHE A 161 2.45 1.14 11.09
CA PHE A 161 3.51 0.19 10.80
C PHE A 161 3.40 -0.25 9.33
N ASN A 162 4.49 -0.11 8.59
CA ASN A 162 4.60 -0.52 7.20
C ASN A 162 5.63 -1.64 7.08
N THR A 163 5.26 -2.67 6.34
CA THR A 163 6.19 -3.70 5.88
C THR A 163 6.81 -3.29 4.55
N VAL A 164 8.02 -3.74 4.29
CA VAL A 164 8.64 -3.76 2.97
C VAL A 164 8.92 -5.21 2.63
N ILE A 165 8.31 -5.69 1.54
CA ILE A 165 8.42 -7.09 1.10
C ILE A 165 9.08 -7.19 -0.28
N THR A 166 9.72 -8.32 -0.51
CA THR A 166 10.10 -8.78 -1.85
C THR A 166 9.25 -9.96 -2.28
N ARG A 167 8.91 -10.02 -3.57
CA ARG A 167 8.29 -11.18 -4.22
C ARG A 167 8.40 -11.11 -5.74
N THR A 168 7.95 -12.15 -6.42
CA THR A 168 7.85 -12.16 -7.90
C THR A 168 6.43 -11.95 -8.39
N LEU A 169 6.30 -11.32 -9.56
CA LEU A 169 5.07 -11.32 -10.37
C LEU A 169 5.47 -11.69 -11.80
N GLY A 170 5.17 -12.93 -12.19
CA GLY A 170 5.70 -13.50 -13.43
C GLY A 170 7.22 -13.51 -13.40
N GLY A 171 7.83 -12.88 -14.40
CA GLY A 171 9.30 -12.73 -14.50
C GLY A 171 9.87 -11.51 -13.79
N LEU A 172 9.06 -10.67 -13.12
CA LEU A 172 9.51 -9.42 -12.50
C LEU A 172 9.72 -9.57 -11.00
N GLN A 173 10.85 -9.06 -10.50
CA GLN A 173 11.14 -8.91 -9.07
C GLN A 173 10.50 -7.62 -8.55
N LEU A 174 9.64 -7.74 -7.54
CA LEU A 174 8.92 -6.64 -6.92
C LEU A 174 9.50 -6.33 -5.53
N LEU A 175 9.77 -5.05 -5.26
CA LEU A 175 9.89 -4.49 -3.91
C LEU A 175 8.64 -3.67 -3.63
N THR A 176 7.93 -3.99 -2.55
CA THR A 176 6.66 -3.33 -2.24
C THR A 176 6.51 -2.99 -0.78
N SER A 177 6.00 -1.79 -0.49
CA SER A 177 5.62 -1.41 0.88
C SER A 177 4.13 -1.26 1.09
N GLY A 178 3.67 -1.52 2.31
CA GLY A 178 2.29 -1.27 2.68
C GLY A 178 2.05 -1.31 4.18
N GLU A 179 1.09 -0.50 4.61
CA GLU A 179 0.58 -0.48 5.97
C GLU A 179 0.01 -1.87 6.37
N ILE A 180 0.41 -2.36 7.54
CA ILE A 180 -0.13 -3.59 8.13
C ILE A 180 -0.89 -3.21 9.40
N HIS A 181 -2.17 -3.61 9.47
CA HIS A 181 -3.02 -3.21 10.61
C HIS A 181 -2.60 -3.90 11.92
N CYS A 182 -2.30 -5.20 11.87
CA CYS A 182 -1.77 -5.97 13.00
C CYS A 182 -1.25 -7.36 12.59
N VAL A 183 -0.67 -8.08 13.56
CA VAL A 183 -0.27 -9.49 13.47
C VAL A 183 -1.08 -10.39 14.40
N GLN A 184 -1.30 -11.64 14.00
CA GLN A 184 -2.11 -12.61 14.75
C GLN A 184 -1.46 -13.06 16.07
N ASP A 185 -0.13 -13.21 16.15
CA ASP A 185 0.59 -13.53 17.40
C ASP A 185 2.12 -13.37 17.30
N GLY A 186 2.76 -12.94 18.40
CA GLY A 186 4.13 -13.18 18.92
C GLY A 186 5.37 -13.29 18.02
N ARG A 187 5.25 -13.11 16.70
CA ARG A 187 6.26 -13.49 15.71
C ARG A 187 6.68 -12.32 14.84
N ASN A 188 7.82 -12.52 14.19
CA ASN A 188 8.80 -11.63 13.57
C ASN A 188 8.29 -10.66 12.47
N GLY A 189 7.04 -10.23 12.53
CA GLY A 189 6.41 -9.36 11.54
C GLY A 189 6.43 -9.95 10.13
N GLN A 190 6.32 -11.27 9.96
CA GLN A 190 6.34 -11.88 8.62
C GLN A 190 4.94 -11.89 7.97
N PRO A 191 4.84 -11.82 6.62
CA PRO A 191 3.55 -11.67 5.92
C PRO A 191 2.48 -12.68 6.27
N LYS A 192 2.87 -13.95 6.47
CA LYS A 192 1.96 -15.05 6.86
C LYS A 192 1.26 -14.87 8.21
N HIS A 193 1.63 -13.86 8.99
CA HIS A 193 1.02 -13.56 10.28
C HIS A 193 0.24 -12.25 10.28
N TYR A 194 0.20 -11.53 9.15
CA TYR A 194 -0.54 -10.27 9.06
C TYR A 194 -2.04 -10.49 9.06
N VAL A 195 -2.77 -9.49 9.54
CA VAL A 195 -4.23 -9.46 9.55
C VAL A 195 -4.71 -8.13 8.98
N GLU A 196 -5.56 -8.21 7.96
CA GLU A 196 -6.24 -7.04 7.40
C GLU A 196 -7.55 -6.79 8.15
N LEU A 197 -7.59 -5.75 8.97
CA LEU A 197 -8.80 -5.33 9.70
C LEU A 197 -9.73 -4.46 8.84
N ARG A 198 -11.02 -4.83 8.75
CA ARG A 198 -12.05 -4.06 8.02
C ARG A 198 -13.36 -4.04 8.79
N CYS A 199 -14.11 -2.93 8.72
CA CYS A 199 -15.42 -2.83 9.35
C CYS A 199 -16.47 -2.24 8.39
N LYS A 200 -17.70 -2.74 8.47
CA LYS A 200 -18.84 -2.29 7.67
C LYS A 200 -20.09 -2.09 8.52
N LYS A 201 -20.97 -1.21 8.06
CA LYS A 201 -22.34 -1.13 8.58
C LYS A 201 -23.05 -2.46 8.36
N ASP A 202 -23.76 -2.90 9.39
CA ASP A 202 -24.68 -4.02 9.31
C ASP A 202 -25.83 -3.69 8.34
N GLY A 203 -26.35 -4.71 7.65
CA GLY A 203 -27.39 -4.53 6.62
C GLY A 203 -26.94 -3.82 5.33
N ARG A 204 -25.62 -3.64 5.10
CA ARG A 204 -25.13 -3.09 3.83
C ARG A 204 -25.41 -4.06 2.68
N GLU A 205 -25.81 -3.52 1.53
CA GLU A 205 -26.07 -4.29 0.31
C GLU A 205 -24.94 -5.29 0.01
N PRO A 206 -25.25 -6.59 -0.19
CA PRO A 206 -24.27 -7.62 -0.46
C PRO A 206 -23.30 -7.28 -1.59
N GLN A 207 -23.81 -6.70 -2.68
CA GLN A 207 -22.99 -6.30 -3.84
C GLN A 207 -21.93 -5.25 -3.47
N LYS A 208 -22.27 -4.28 -2.61
CA LYS A 208 -21.30 -3.27 -2.12
C LYS A 208 -20.26 -3.87 -1.18
N VAL A 209 -20.61 -4.95 -0.46
CA VAL A 209 -19.65 -5.70 0.36
C VAL A 209 -18.74 -6.53 -0.54
N ALA A 210 -19.28 -7.20 -1.57
CA ALA A 210 -18.52 -7.95 -2.58
C ALA A 210 -17.43 -7.07 -3.23
N GLU A 211 -17.81 -5.87 -3.69
CA GLU A 211 -16.88 -4.93 -4.31
C GLU A 211 -15.77 -4.46 -3.37
N ASP A 212 -16.03 -4.38 -2.07
CA ASP A 212 -15.00 -4.04 -1.10
C ASP A 212 -14.12 -5.25 -0.76
N LEU A 213 -14.69 -6.45 -0.65
CA LEU A 213 -13.93 -7.70 -0.51
C LEU A 213 -12.95 -7.89 -1.67
N LYS A 214 -13.37 -7.67 -2.94
CA LYS A 214 -12.48 -7.72 -4.11
C LYS A 214 -11.28 -6.80 -3.95
N LYS A 215 -11.50 -5.55 -3.48
CA LYS A 215 -10.41 -4.56 -3.25
C LYS A 215 -9.45 -5.01 -2.17
N TRP A 216 -9.99 -5.46 -1.03
CA TRP A 216 -9.19 -5.89 0.11
C TRP A 216 -8.43 -7.16 -0.20
N ARG A 217 -9.04 -8.09 -0.94
CA ARG A 217 -8.43 -9.34 -1.38
C ARG A 217 -7.24 -9.09 -2.30
N VAL A 218 -7.33 -8.15 -3.24
CA VAL A 218 -6.17 -7.72 -4.06
C VAL A 218 -5.04 -7.19 -3.19
N ARG A 219 -5.34 -6.29 -2.24
CA ARG A 219 -4.33 -5.74 -1.32
C ARG A 219 -3.67 -6.85 -0.49
N CYS A 220 -4.48 -7.73 0.09
CA CYS A 220 -4.00 -8.84 0.90
C CYS A 220 -3.11 -9.78 0.07
N HIS A 221 -3.53 -10.11 -1.15
CA HIS A 221 -2.75 -10.97 -2.03
C HIS A 221 -1.43 -10.32 -2.43
N LEU A 222 -1.41 -9.01 -2.74
CA LEU A 222 -0.17 -8.25 -3.02
C LEU A 222 0.82 -8.27 -1.86
N LEU A 223 0.34 -8.10 -0.63
CA LEU A 223 1.17 -8.01 0.57
C LEU A 223 1.44 -9.37 1.25
N GLY A 224 0.82 -10.45 0.78
CA GLY A 224 0.94 -11.77 1.39
C GLY A 224 0.17 -11.92 2.71
N ILE A 225 -0.85 -11.09 2.93
CA ILE A 225 -1.72 -11.14 4.10
C ILE A 225 -2.71 -12.32 3.91
N PRO A 226 -2.72 -13.30 4.82
CA PRO A 226 -3.54 -14.51 4.66
C PRO A 226 -5.01 -14.31 4.99
N VAL A 227 -5.35 -13.39 5.90
CA VAL A 227 -6.72 -13.28 6.45
C VAL A 227 -7.20 -11.83 6.55
N ILE A 228 -8.50 -11.66 6.32
CA ILE A 228 -9.24 -10.43 6.60
C ILE A 228 -10.06 -10.66 7.86
N PHE A 229 -9.93 -9.80 8.87
CA PHE A 229 -10.85 -9.78 10.01
C PHE A 229 -11.93 -8.72 9.76
N LEU A 230 -13.15 -9.17 9.50
CA LEU A 230 -14.28 -8.33 9.13
C LEU A 230 -15.23 -8.14 10.31
N GLY A 231 -15.37 -6.90 10.77
CA GLY A 231 -16.39 -6.48 11.74
C GLY A 231 -17.62 -5.88 11.05
N TYR A 232 -18.78 -6.06 11.68
CA TYR A 232 -20.03 -5.41 11.33
C TYR A 232 -20.50 -4.55 12.51
N ARG A 233 -21.08 -3.39 12.21
CA ARG A 233 -21.54 -2.44 13.24
C ARG A 233 -22.96 -1.95 13.00
N LYS A 234 -23.70 -1.72 14.08
CA LYS A 234 -24.95 -0.97 14.08
C LYS A 234 -24.64 0.42 14.65
N GLN A 235 -24.76 1.46 13.82
CA GLN A 235 -24.24 2.80 14.15
C GLN A 235 -22.76 2.69 14.59
N GLU A 236 -22.34 3.24 15.72
CA GLU A 236 -20.95 3.12 16.19
C GLU A 236 -20.65 1.87 17.02
N ILE A 237 -21.62 0.98 17.23
CA ILE A 237 -21.47 -0.21 18.08
C ILE A 237 -21.13 -1.44 17.25
N LEU A 238 -20.01 -2.11 17.58
CA LEU A 238 -19.63 -3.38 16.97
C LEU A 238 -20.68 -4.45 17.28
N SER A 239 -21.29 -5.05 16.27
CA SER A 239 -22.33 -6.09 16.43
C SER A 239 -21.77 -7.51 16.34
N LYS A 240 -20.96 -7.79 15.32
CA LYS A 240 -20.35 -9.11 15.10
C LYS A 240 -19.03 -8.99 14.35
N SER A 241 -18.19 -10.02 14.41
CA SER A 241 -16.93 -10.06 13.67
C SER A 241 -16.53 -11.48 13.33
N GLN A 242 -15.75 -11.65 12.26
CA GLN A 242 -15.26 -12.95 11.83
C GLN A 242 -13.94 -12.84 11.07
N PHE A 243 -13.15 -13.91 11.10
CA PHE A 243 -12.03 -14.10 10.18
C PHE A 243 -12.54 -14.64 8.85
N LEU A 244 -11.97 -14.11 7.76
CA LEU A 244 -12.20 -14.54 6.40
C LEU A 244 -10.87 -14.93 5.77
N GLY A 245 -10.68 -16.23 5.54
CA GLY A 245 -9.61 -16.76 4.72
C GLY A 245 -9.87 -16.55 3.22
N PRO A 246 -8.89 -16.84 2.34
CA PRO A 246 -9.02 -16.63 0.90
C PRO A 246 -10.26 -17.33 0.29
N ASP A 247 -10.51 -18.57 0.69
CA ASP A 247 -11.62 -19.37 0.16
C ASP A 247 -12.98 -18.79 0.56
N GLN A 248 -13.14 -18.45 1.85
CA GLN A 248 -14.35 -17.78 2.36
C GLN A 248 -14.58 -16.42 1.68
N VAL A 249 -13.53 -15.66 1.38
CA VAL A 249 -13.67 -14.41 0.63
C VAL A 249 -14.15 -14.68 -0.80
N ASN A 250 -13.62 -15.70 -1.47
CA ASN A 250 -14.02 -16.06 -2.82
C ASN A 250 -15.47 -16.56 -2.86
N GLU A 251 -15.88 -17.39 -1.89
CA GLU A 251 -17.25 -17.86 -1.73
C GLU A 251 -18.23 -16.70 -1.54
N LEU A 252 -17.91 -15.74 -0.67
CA LEU A 252 -18.76 -14.55 -0.47
C LEU A 252 -18.85 -13.68 -1.72
N ILE A 253 -17.75 -13.51 -2.47
CA ILE A 253 -17.77 -12.78 -3.74
C ILE A 253 -18.63 -13.51 -4.77
N GLY A 254 -18.50 -14.83 -4.87
CA GLY A 254 -19.23 -15.67 -5.83
C GLY A 254 -20.72 -15.76 -5.51
N GLY A 255 -21.10 -15.94 -4.24
CA GLY A 255 -22.50 -16.01 -3.80
C GLY A 255 -23.28 -14.70 -3.99
N TRP A 256 -22.59 -13.59 -4.24
CA TRP A 256 -23.21 -12.29 -4.54
C TRP A 256 -23.03 -11.86 -6.00
N ALA A 257 -22.39 -12.68 -6.83
CA ALA A 257 -22.34 -12.46 -8.26
C ALA A 257 -23.72 -12.71 -8.87
N THR A 258 -24.17 -11.80 -9.74
CA THR A 258 -25.36 -12.05 -10.56
C THR A 258 -24.99 -12.90 -11.77
N GLU A 259 -25.95 -13.58 -12.40
CA GLU A 259 -25.71 -14.34 -13.65
C GLU A 259 -25.05 -13.50 -14.77
N ALA A 260 -25.26 -12.19 -14.75
CA ALA A 260 -24.66 -11.24 -15.69
C ALA A 260 -23.19 -10.88 -15.37
N GLN A 261 -22.67 -11.23 -14.19
CA GLN A 261 -21.29 -10.96 -13.79
C GLN A 261 -20.40 -12.16 -14.12
N ARG A 262 -19.33 -11.92 -14.88
CA ARG A 262 -18.29 -12.93 -15.10
C ARG A 262 -17.74 -13.42 -13.74
N PRO A 263 -17.37 -14.71 -13.64
CA PRO A 263 -16.68 -15.23 -12.47
C PRO A 263 -15.50 -14.33 -12.13
N TRP A 264 -15.42 -13.90 -10.88
CA TRP A 264 -14.29 -13.10 -10.41
C TRP A 264 -13.16 -14.04 -10.03
N ALA A 265 -12.06 -14.00 -10.78
CA ALA A 265 -10.81 -14.67 -10.43
C ALA A 265 -9.75 -13.62 -10.09
N ILE A 266 -9.01 -13.84 -9.02
CA ILE A 266 -7.94 -12.91 -8.63
C ILE A 266 -6.79 -13.00 -9.62
N GLU A 267 -6.53 -14.20 -10.15
CA GLU A 267 -5.50 -14.53 -11.13
C GLU A 267 -5.63 -13.65 -12.38
N ASP A 268 -6.86 -13.48 -12.91
CA ASP A 268 -7.14 -12.61 -14.06
C ASP A 268 -6.72 -11.16 -13.82
N LEU A 269 -6.85 -10.67 -12.59
CA LEU A 269 -6.43 -9.32 -12.24
C LEU A 269 -4.91 -9.19 -12.31
N PHE A 270 -4.18 -10.19 -11.80
CA PHE A 270 -2.73 -10.19 -11.77
C PHE A 270 -2.11 -10.46 -13.14
N ASP A 271 -2.74 -11.30 -13.96
CA ASP A 271 -2.40 -11.48 -15.37
C ASP A 271 -2.45 -10.16 -16.14
N ARG A 272 -3.57 -9.45 -16.01
CA ARG A 272 -3.73 -8.13 -16.60
C ARG A 272 -2.72 -7.14 -16.01
N GLY A 273 -2.56 -7.13 -14.69
CA GLY A 273 -1.63 -6.26 -14.00
C GLY A 273 -0.20 -6.44 -14.48
N PHE A 274 0.26 -7.69 -14.63
CA PHE A 274 1.58 -8.02 -15.17
C PHE A 274 1.78 -7.49 -16.59
N ARG A 275 0.81 -7.73 -17.49
CA ARG A 275 0.88 -7.21 -18.88
C ARG A 275 0.96 -5.69 -18.93
N ILE A 276 0.16 -5.01 -18.11
CA ILE A 276 0.19 -3.55 -18.00
C ILE A 276 1.54 -3.08 -17.46
N LEU A 277 2.09 -3.76 -16.46
CA LEU A 277 3.38 -3.43 -15.87
C LEU A 277 4.54 -3.59 -16.88
N CYS A 278 4.55 -4.67 -17.65
CA CYS A 278 5.50 -4.87 -18.75
C CYS A 278 5.39 -3.75 -19.79
N LYS A 279 4.18 -3.43 -20.26
CA LYS A 279 3.96 -2.38 -21.26
C LYS A 279 4.33 -0.99 -20.74
N LEU A 280 4.03 -0.70 -19.48
CA LEU A 280 4.44 0.55 -18.84
C LEU A 280 5.96 0.67 -18.76
N ARG A 281 6.66 -0.42 -18.38
CA ARG A 281 8.12 -0.45 -18.34
C ARG A 281 8.73 -0.24 -19.73
N GLU A 282 8.26 -0.97 -20.73
CA GLU A 282 8.69 -0.83 -22.13
C GLU A 282 8.51 0.62 -22.62
N TYR A 283 7.35 1.21 -22.36
CA TYR A 283 7.07 2.60 -22.73
C TYR A 283 8.02 3.59 -22.05
N CYS A 284 8.18 3.52 -20.72
CA CYS A 284 9.04 4.43 -19.99
C CYS A 284 10.52 4.27 -20.37
N GLN A 285 10.95 3.05 -20.68
CA GLN A 285 12.29 2.77 -21.18
C GLN A 285 12.50 3.41 -22.56
N ALA A 286 11.64 3.12 -23.53
CA ALA A 286 11.74 3.68 -24.88
C ALA A 286 11.69 5.22 -24.87
N ALA A 287 10.85 5.81 -24.01
CA ALA A 287 10.79 7.25 -23.83
C ALA A 287 12.09 7.83 -23.24
N GLY A 288 12.79 7.09 -22.38
CA GLY A 288 14.12 7.45 -21.88
C GLY A 288 15.19 7.34 -22.96
N ASP A 289 15.22 6.23 -23.69
CA ASP A 289 16.21 5.94 -24.72
C ASP A 289 16.14 6.94 -25.88
N TRP A 290 14.93 7.27 -26.36
CA TRP A 290 14.72 8.29 -27.38
C TRP A 290 15.26 9.66 -26.97
N ARG A 291 15.21 9.98 -25.68
CA ARG A 291 15.64 11.27 -25.14
C ARG A 291 17.15 11.39 -25.02
N VAL A 292 17.80 10.30 -24.64
CA VAL A 292 19.27 10.18 -24.72
C VAL A 292 19.71 10.39 -26.17
N ALA A 293 19.00 9.82 -27.15
CA ALA A 293 19.33 9.98 -28.57
C ALA A 293 19.24 11.44 -29.06
N ILE A 294 18.40 12.28 -28.46
CA ILE A 294 18.29 13.72 -28.78
C ILE A 294 19.09 14.63 -27.83
N ASN A 295 20.06 14.08 -27.07
CA ASN A 295 20.86 14.80 -26.08
C ASN A 295 20.07 15.47 -24.93
N ASP A 296 18.85 15.00 -24.66
CA ASP A 296 18.04 15.41 -23.50
C ASP A 296 18.30 14.43 -22.34
N SER A 297 19.44 14.63 -21.68
CA SER A 297 19.95 13.76 -20.60
C SER A 297 19.22 13.89 -19.26
N LYS A 298 18.04 14.51 -19.23
CA LYS A 298 17.23 14.63 -18.01
C LYS A 298 16.71 13.26 -17.58
N ILE A 299 17.37 12.66 -16.59
CA ILE A 299 16.97 11.41 -15.89
C ILE A 299 15.71 11.64 -15.01
N ASP A 300 15.34 12.89 -14.82
CA ASP A 300 14.36 13.37 -13.87
C ASP A 300 12.92 13.42 -14.45
N ARG A 301 12.46 12.27 -14.93
CA ARG A 301 11.12 12.10 -15.54
C ARG A 301 10.14 11.44 -14.60
N ILE A 302 8.93 11.98 -14.62
CA ILE A 302 7.81 11.47 -13.85
C ILE A 302 6.61 11.47 -14.78
N TRP A 303 5.96 10.32 -14.88
CA TRP A 303 4.75 10.14 -15.65
C TRP A 303 3.56 9.96 -14.73
N ARG A 304 2.40 10.53 -15.10
CA ARG A 304 1.11 10.18 -14.53
C ARG A 304 0.51 9.04 -15.35
N VAL A 305 0.16 7.94 -14.68
CA VAL A 305 -0.60 6.84 -15.25
C VAL A 305 -2.04 6.92 -14.75
N HIS A 306 -2.98 6.95 -15.68
CA HIS A 306 -4.42 6.93 -15.40
C HIS A 306 -5.01 5.61 -15.91
N MET A 307 -5.59 4.83 -14.99
CA MET A 307 -6.25 3.58 -15.34
C MET A 307 -7.71 3.84 -15.73
N CYS A 308 -8.08 3.46 -16.95
CA CYS A 308 -9.40 3.75 -17.54
C CYS A 308 -10.38 2.57 -17.41
N GLY A 309 -10.16 1.66 -16.46
CA GLY A 309 -10.97 0.45 -16.30
C GLY A 309 -10.58 -0.68 -17.27
N SER A 310 -11.30 -1.80 -17.17
CA SER A 310 -10.95 -3.04 -17.87
C SER A 310 -11.14 -3.00 -19.39
N LYS A 311 -11.87 -2.01 -19.93
CA LYS A 311 -12.23 -1.94 -21.37
C LYS A 311 -11.35 -0.96 -22.17
N MET A 312 -10.82 0.09 -21.52
CA MET A 312 -10.14 1.20 -22.18
C MET A 312 -8.61 1.20 -21.95
N GLY A 313 -8.10 0.28 -21.13
CA GLY A 313 -6.67 0.20 -20.82
C GLY A 313 -6.20 1.32 -19.87
N PHE A 314 -5.08 1.95 -20.21
CA PHE A 314 -4.50 3.03 -19.44
C PHE A 314 -3.93 4.13 -20.33
N TYR A 315 -3.89 5.35 -19.81
CA TYR A 315 -3.25 6.50 -20.41
C TYR A 315 -2.01 6.88 -19.60
N ILE A 316 -0.97 7.34 -20.29
CA ILE A 316 0.24 7.86 -19.67
C ILE A 316 0.58 9.23 -20.24
N ARG A 317 0.97 10.16 -19.36
CA ARG A 317 1.57 11.45 -19.75
C ARG A 317 2.72 11.82 -18.85
N GLU A 318 3.65 12.62 -19.36
CA GLU A 318 4.66 13.24 -18.52
C GLU A 318 4.01 14.33 -17.62
N LEU A 319 4.52 14.48 -16.40
CA LEU A 319 4.14 15.59 -15.53
C LEU A 319 4.74 16.91 -16.02
N THR A 320 3.99 18.01 -15.84
CA THR A 320 4.51 19.36 -16.08
C THR A 320 5.56 19.75 -15.02
N GLY A 321 6.29 20.84 -15.25
CA GLY A 321 7.25 21.37 -14.28
C GLY A 321 6.60 21.70 -12.92
N GLU A 322 5.41 22.29 -12.94
CA GLU A 322 4.63 22.61 -11.74
C GLU A 322 4.20 21.35 -10.99
N GLU A 323 3.68 20.34 -11.69
CA GLU A 323 3.29 19.08 -11.06
C GLU A 323 4.49 18.34 -10.46
N LYS A 324 5.66 18.40 -11.12
CA LYS A 324 6.91 17.86 -10.59
C LYS A 324 7.34 18.63 -9.33
N ALA A 325 7.26 19.96 -9.34
CA ALA A 325 7.60 20.79 -8.18
C ALA A 325 6.68 20.48 -6.98
N MET A 326 5.36 20.39 -7.21
CA MET A 326 4.40 20.01 -6.19
C MET A 326 4.66 18.62 -5.61
N LEU A 327 5.03 17.65 -6.46
CA LEU A 327 5.32 16.28 -6.02
C LEU A 327 6.61 16.21 -5.18
N ARG A 328 7.63 16.98 -5.57
CA ARG A 328 8.94 17.02 -4.89
C ARG A 328 8.83 17.66 -3.51
N GLY A 329 8.05 18.73 -3.40
CA GLY A 329 8.15 19.66 -2.29
C GLY A 329 9.59 20.17 -2.17
N ASP A 330 10.09 20.28 -0.95
CA ASP A 330 11.40 20.87 -0.67
C ASP A 330 12.58 19.91 -0.80
N LYS A 331 12.33 18.65 -1.17
CA LYS A 331 13.38 17.60 -1.21
C LYS A 331 13.89 17.38 -2.64
N PRO A 332 15.21 17.40 -2.90
CA PRO A 332 15.75 17.11 -4.22
C PRO A 332 15.49 15.65 -4.62
N ARG A 333 15.07 15.43 -5.87
CA ARG A 333 14.69 14.11 -6.41
C ARG A 333 15.20 13.90 -7.83
N ILE A 334 15.42 12.64 -8.17
CA ILE A 334 15.47 12.15 -9.56
C ILE A 334 14.21 11.33 -9.78
N GLY A 335 13.33 11.83 -10.65
CA GLY A 335 12.00 11.30 -10.79
C GLY A 335 11.26 11.35 -9.44
N ILE A 336 10.67 10.23 -9.02
CA ILE A 336 10.05 10.11 -7.70
C ILE A 336 11.02 9.70 -6.59
N VAL A 337 12.30 9.41 -6.88
CA VAL A 337 13.27 8.91 -5.89
C VAL A 337 14.07 10.07 -5.28
N PRO A 338 14.25 10.14 -3.95
CA PRO A 338 15.12 11.13 -3.32
C PRO A 338 16.57 11.07 -3.85
N GLN A 339 17.13 12.22 -4.21
CA GLN A 339 18.48 12.34 -4.79
C GLN A 339 19.54 11.62 -3.95
N ARG A 340 19.54 11.86 -2.63
CA ARG A 340 20.48 11.23 -1.68
C ARG A 340 20.48 9.70 -1.74
N LEU A 341 19.29 9.11 -1.87
CA LEU A 341 19.12 7.66 -1.94
C LEU A 341 19.61 7.11 -3.28
N TYR A 342 19.34 7.83 -4.36
CA TYR A 342 19.88 7.52 -5.68
C TYR A 342 21.41 7.58 -5.71
N ASP A 343 22.02 8.62 -5.13
CA ASP A 343 23.48 8.77 -5.06
C ASP A 343 24.11 7.64 -4.24
N THR A 344 23.46 7.24 -3.14
CA THR A 344 23.88 6.09 -2.32
C THR A 344 23.90 4.79 -3.14
N LEU A 345 22.98 4.62 -4.09
CA LEU A 345 23.02 3.48 -5.01
C LEU A 345 24.23 3.53 -5.93
N ARG A 346 24.57 4.70 -6.49
CA ARG A 346 25.68 4.84 -7.45
C ARG A 346 27.05 4.78 -6.80
N ALA A 347 27.22 5.40 -5.63
CA ALA A 347 28.52 5.56 -4.97
C ALA A 347 29.15 4.23 -4.52
N ARG A 348 28.38 3.15 -4.37
CA ARG A 348 28.86 1.83 -3.92
C ARG A 348 28.80 0.75 -4.99
N SER A 349 28.82 1.13 -6.27
CA SER A 349 29.05 0.20 -7.39
C SER A 349 30.54 0.00 -7.70
N ALA A 350 31.45 0.64 -6.95
CA ALA A 350 32.90 0.57 -7.12
C ALA A 350 33.60 -0.49 -6.24
N ILE A 351 32.85 -1.38 -5.59
CA ILE A 351 33.41 -2.51 -4.83
C ILE A 351 32.69 -3.78 -5.28
N TYR A 352 33.06 -4.26 -6.46
CA TYR A 352 33.03 -5.66 -6.86
C TYR A 352 34.15 -5.88 -7.87
#